data_AF-F6QUR1-F1
#
_entry.id   AF-F6QUR1-F1
#
_cell.length_a   1.000
_cell.length_b   1.000
_cell.length_c   1.000
_cell.angle_alpha   90.00
_cell.angle_beta   90.00
_cell.angle_gamma   90.00
#
_symmetry.space_group_name_H-M   'P 1'
#
loop_
_entity.id
_entity.type
_entity.pdbx_description
1 polymer ?
#
loop_
_entity_poly.entity_id
_entity_poly.type
_entity_poly.pdbx_seq_one_letter_code
_entity_poly.pdbx_strand_id
1 'polypeptide(L)'
;MKHRKNKIPVILSEGLKSHLWEYLVNNCDVEFFQLPHTREDPVIFDRFLGYDKTSGKHTAVAPDELDILTDPYLVKPVSHGVIKGSCPCFLTRVNVTSFVQGSDLNLVQAIDKFGERQLVIVASQSKRERMLSPPGVMREVVSDLPELEFCVLERIGRARHQGEIQTVLNKLVFKDLKTSHIHYIMKFLHTRSLVTKQSYSYA
;
A
#
# COMPACT_ATOMS: atom_id res chain seq x y z
N MET A 1 -9.52 -11.80 -16.13
CA MET A 1 -9.67 -12.91 -15.14
C MET A 1 -8.49 -13.92 -15.09
N LYS A 2 -7.65 -14.09 -16.14
CA LYS A 2 -6.55 -15.10 -16.14
C LYS A 2 -5.27 -14.67 -15.40
N HIS A 3 -5.12 -13.39 -15.06
CA HIS A 3 -3.87 -12.81 -14.57
C HIS A 3 -3.72 -12.79 -13.04
N ARG A 4 -4.77 -13.19 -12.31
CA ARG A 4 -4.80 -13.25 -10.82
C ARG A 4 -4.22 -14.55 -10.23
N LYS A 5 -3.52 -15.36 -11.05
CA LYS A 5 -3.09 -16.71 -10.64
C LYS A 5 -1.75 -16.76 -9.91
N ASN A 6 -0.97 -15.68 -9.94
CA ASN A 6 0.38 -15.70 -9.39
C ASN A 6 0.39 -15.15 -7.97
N LYS A 7 0.27 -16.04 -6.98
CA LYS A 7 0.61 -15.72 -5.59
C LYS A 7 2.12 -15.60 -5.47
N ILE A 8 2.63 -14.68 -4.64
CA ILE A 8 4.06 -14.68 -4.32
C ILE A 8 4.40 -16.03 -3.67
N PRO A 9 5.41 -16.77 -4.16
CA PRO A 9 5.96 -17.92 -3.45
C PRO A 9 6.93 -17.49 -2.35
N VAL A 10 6.62 -16.44 -1.58
CA VAL A 10 7.41 -16.12 -0.37
C VAL A 10 6.77 -16.89 0.77
N ILE A 11 7.12 -18.17 0.82
CA ILE A 11 6.90 -18.99 2.00
C ILE A 11 8.05 -18.60 2.95
N LEU A 12 7.77 -17.69 3.88
CA LEU A 12 8.69 -17.43 4.98
C LEU A 12 8.75 -18.68 5.85
N SER A 13 9.96 -19.12 6.23
CA SER A 13 10.11 -20.21 7.19
C SER A 13 9.53 -19.79 8.55
N GLU A 14 9.03 -20.76 9.32
CA GLU A 14 8.49 -20.47 10.67
C GLU A 14 9.53 -19.78 11.56
N GLY A 15 10.80 -20.20 11.48
CA GLY A 15 11.88 -19.55 12.21
C GLY A 15 12.06 -18.08 11.86
N LEU A 16 11.92 -17.70 10.58
CA LEU A 16 11.99 -16.30 10.15
C LEU A 16 10.75 -15.51 10.57
N LYS A 17 9.55 -16.11 10.50
CA LYS A 17 8.32 -15.49 10.99
C LYS A 17 8.41 -15.16 12.47
N SER A 18 8.90 -16.09 13.29
CA SER A 18 9.10 -15.88 14.73
C SER A 18 10.11 -14.77 15.01
N HIS A 19 11.27 -14.75 14.33
CA HIS A 19 12.25 -13.67 14.48
C HIS A 19 11.70 -12.30 14.07
N LEU A 20 10.96 -12.22 12.96
CA LEU A 20 10.33 -10.98 12.51
C LEU A 20 9.27 -10.52 13.52
N TRP A 21 8.48 -11.45 14.06
CA TRP A 21 7.49 -11.15 15.09
C TRP A 21 8.15 -10.58 16.35
N GLU A 22 9.18 -11.23 16.88
CA GLU A 22 9.95 -10.75 18.04
C GLU A 22 10.52 -9.35 17.79
N TYR A 23 11.07 -9.10 16.59
CA TYR A 23 11.54 -7.77 16.23
C TYR A 23 10.41 -6.73 16.23
N LEU A 24 9.24 -7.06 15.68
CA LEU A 24 8.10 -6.15 15.57
C LEU A 24 7.46 -5.84 16.93
N VAL A 25 7.33 -6.83 17.81
CA VAL A 25 6.79 -6.67 19.17
C VAL A 25 7.65 -5.73 20.01
N ASN A 26 8.96 -5.69 19.77
CA ASN A 26 9.90 -4.82 20.48
C ASN A 26 10.15 -3.48 19.79
N ASN A 27 9.45 -3.17 18.69
CA ASN A 27 9.69 -1.98 17.90
C ASN A 27 8.68 -0.87 18.20
N CYS A 28 9.14 0.23 18.80
CA CYS A 28 8.30 1.39 19.13
C CYS A 28 7.85 2.20 17.91
N ASP A 29 8.40 1.95 16.72
CA ASP A 29 7.99 2.58 15.47
C ASP A 29 6.82 1.88 14.78
N VAL A 30 6.24 0.85 15.38
CA VAL A 30 5.03 0.19 14.88
C VAL A 30 3.95 0.09 15.94
N GLU A 31 2.71 0.15 15.49
CA GLU A 31 1.51 -0.05 16.28
C GLU A 31 0.71 -1.23 15.71
N PHE A 32 -0.02 -1.92 16.58
CA PHE A 32 -0.86 -3.06 16.24
C PHE A 32 -2.33 -2.69 16.37
N PHE A 33 -3.11 -3.04 15.35
CA PHE A 33 -4.54 -2.81 15.34
C PHE A 33 -5.29 -4.08 14.95
N GLN A 34 -6.48 -4.26 15.51
CA GLN A 34 -7.44 -5.27 15.08
C GLN A 34 -8.51 -4.62 14.20
N LEU A 35 -8.69 -5.13 12.99
CA LEU A 35 -9.75 -4.70 12.07
C LEU A 35 -11.12 -5.28 12.48
N PRO A 36 -12.22 -4.57 12.21
CA PRO A 36 -13.57 -5.06 12.54
C PRO A 36 -13.99 -6.29 11.70
N HIS A 37 -13.38 -6.46 10.52
CA HIS A 37 -13.64 -7.57 9.61
C HIS A 37 -12.33 -8.09 9.02
N THR A 38 -12.32 -9.35 8.60
CA THR A 38 -11.18 -9.98 7.93
C THR A 38 -10.85 -9.25 6.63
N ARG A 39 -9.59 -8.89 6.43
CA ARG A 39 -9.09 -8.29 5.18
C ARG A 39 -8.65 -9.39 4.23
N GLU A 40 -9.04 -9.29 2.96
CA GLU A 40 -8.59 -10.21 1.92
C GLU A 40 -7.08 -10.08 1.65
N ASP A 41 -6.48 -11.16 1.16
CA ASP A 41 -5.08 -11.14 0.75
C ASP A 41 -4.90 -10.24 -0.48
N PRO A 42 -3.86 -9.39 -0.52
CA PRO A 42 -3.59 -8.59 -1.71
C PRO A 42 -3.26 -9.52 -2.89
N VAL A 43 -3.97 -9.32 -4.00
CA VAL A 43 -3.64 -9.96 -5.27
C VAL A 43 -2.48 -9.21 -5.89
N ILE A 44 -1.34 -9.87 -6.04
CA ILE A 44 -0.18 -9.28 -6.71
C ILE A 44 -0.23 -9.67 -8.17
N PHE A 45 -0.34 -8.65 -9.00
CA PHE A 45 -0.44 -8.80 -10.43
C PHE A 45 0.86 -8.27 -11.07
N ASP A 46 1.55 -9.13 -11.81
CA ASP A 46 2.63 -8.68 -12.68
C ASP A 46 2.05 -8.24 -14.02
N ARG A 47 1.94 -6.91 -14.18
CA ARG A 47 1.37 -6.27 -15.36
C ARG A 47 2.17 -6.55 -16.63
N PHE A 48 3.45 -6.91 -16.52
CA PHE A 48 4.34 -7.12 -17.66
C PHE A 48 4.37 -8.57 -18.18
N LEU A 49 3.65 -9.49 -17.53
CA LEU A 49 3.51 -10.88 -18.02
C LEU A 49 2.61 -10.99 -19.26
N GLY A 50 1.92 -9.92 -19.65
CA GLY A 50 1.18 -9.87 -20.90
C GLY A 50 2.11 -10.03 -22.11
N TYR A 51 1.80 -10.97 -22.98
CA TYR A 51 2.50 -11.18 -24.25
C TYR A 51 1.48 -11.18 -25.37
N ASP A 52 1.56 -10.18 -26.25
CA ASP A 52 0.74 -10.14 -27.46
C ASP A 52 1.37 -11.05 -28.52
N LYS A 53 0.70 -12.17 -28.78
CA LYS A 53 1.14 -13.17 -29.77
C LYS A 53 1.12 -12.64 -31.19
N THR A 54 0.34 -11.60 -31.49
CA THR A 54 0.19 -11.04 -32.83
C THR A 54 1.31 -10.05 -33.15
N SER A 55 1.67 -9.18 -32.21
CA SER A 55 2.78 -8.23 -32.39
C SER A 55 4.14 -8.77 -31.93
N GLY A 56 4.18 -9.89 -31.21
CA GLY A 56 5.39 -10.47 -30.63
C GLY A 56 5.99 -9.63 -29.50
N LYS A 57 5.23 -8.68 -28.94
CA LYS A 57 5.69 -7.76 -27.89
C LYS A 57 5.06 -8.09 -26.56
N HIS A 58 5.85 -7.93 -25.49
CA HIS A 58 5.31 -7.82 -24.15
C HIS A 58 4.50 -6.53 -24.05
N THR A 59 3.20 -6.65 -23.75
CA THR A 59 2.31 -5.52 -23.53
C THR A 59 1.87 -5.54 -22.08
N ALA A 60 2.04 -4.40 -21.41
CA ALA A 60 1.61 -4.29 -20.03
C ALA A 60 0.06 -4.29 -20.00
N VAL A 61 -0.52 -5.10 -19.11
CA VAL A 61 -1.97 -5.18 -18.94
C VAL A 61 -2.41 -4.18 -17.88
N ALA A 62 -3.35 -3.30 -18.23
CA ALA A 62 -3.92 -2.37 -17.27
C ALA A 62 -4.88 -3.09 -16.29
N PRO A 63 -4.89 -2.71 -14.99
CA PRO A 63 -5.92 -3.15 -14.06
C PRO A 63 -7.33 -2.75 -14.54
N ASP A 64 -8.29 -3.64 -14.34
CA ASP A 64 -9.70 -3.39 -14.62
C ASP A 64 -10.48 -2.92 -13.36
N GLU A 65 -11.78 -2.62 -13.52
CA GLU A 65 -12.65 -2.21 -12.40
C GLU A 65 -12.69 -3.26 -11.29
N LEU A 66 -12.73 -4.55 -11.65
CA LEU A 66 -12.79 -5.62 -10.68
C LEU A 66 -11.49 -5.69 -9.88
N ASP A 67 -10.34 -5.40 -10.49
CA ASP A 67 -9.05 -5.36 -9.80
C ASP A 67 -9.05 -4.28 -8.71
N ILE A 68 -9.62 -3.11 -9.00
CA ILE A 68 -9.72 -2.02 -8.02
C ILE A 68 -10.75 -2.33 -6.93
N LEU A 69 -11.90 -2.91 -7.27
CA LEU A 69 -12.93 -3.29 -6.29
C LEU A 69 -12.46 -4.38 -5.32
N THR A 70 -11.56 -5.27 -5.77
CA THR A 70 -10.99 -6.32 -4.93
C THR A 70 -9.69 -5.93 -4.23
N ASP A 71 -9.22 -4.68 -4.36
CA ASP A 71 -8.02 -4.23 -3.65
C ASP A 71 -8.31 -4.10 -2.15
N PRO A 72 -7.61 -4.85 -1.27
CA PRO A 72 -7.82 -4.74 0.18
C PRO A 72 -7.38 -3.39 0.77
N TYR A 73 -6.73 -2.53 -0.02
CA TYR A 73 -6.28 -1.20 0.35
C TYR A 73 -6.98 -0.12 -0.48
N LEU A 74 -8.31 -0.11 -0.43
CA LEU A 74 -9.12 0.95 -1.02
C LEU A 74 -8.69 2.33 -0.51
N VAL A 75 -8.67 3.30 -1.43
CA VAL A 75 -8.28 4.66 -1.09
C VAL A 75 -9.42 5.35 -0.34
N LYS A 76 -9.22 5.60 0.95
CA LYS A 76 -10.07 6.42 1.81
C LYS A 76 -9.17 7.36 2.61
N PRO A 77 -8.96 8.59 2.14
CA PRO A 77 -8.08 9.55 2.78
C PRO A 77 -8.44 9.77 4.24
N VAL A 78 -7.41 9.90 5.07
CA VAL A 78 -7.48 10.17 6.50
C VAL A 78 -6.46 11.24 6.84
N SER A 79 -6.95 12.27 7.52
CA SER A 79 -6.17 13.32 8.16
C SER A 79 -6.69 13.51 9.57
N HIS A 80 -5.92 13.02 10.56
CA HIS A 80 -6.26 13.11 11.97
C HIS A 80 -5.04 13.54 12.78
N GLY A 81 -4.95 14.84 13.08
CA GLY A 81 -3.77 15.43 13.70
C GLY A 81 -2.54 15.26 12.80
N VAL A 82 -1.54 14.53 13.29
CA VAL A 82 -0.30 14.25 12.55
C VAL A 82 -0.42 13.06 11.59
N ILE A 83 -1.51 12.28 11.69
CA ILE A 83 -1.68 11.08 10.88
C ILE A 83 -2.25 11.46 9.52
N LYS A 84 -1.53 11.09 8.46
CA LYS A 84 -1.94 11.19 7.06
C LYS A 84 -1.89 9.82 6.40
N GLY A 85 -2.76 9.58 5.42
CA GLY A 85 -2.71 8.37 4.60
C GLY A 85 -4.10 7.87 4.22
N SER A 86 -4.19 6.62 3.83
CA SER A 86 -5.45 6.00 3.44
C SER A 86 -5.80 4.77 4.27
N CYS A 87 -6.98 4.77 4.90
CA CYS A 87 -7.47 3.60 5.64
C CYS A 87 -9.01 3.59 5.77
N PRO A 88 -9.71 2.63 5.12
CA PRO A 88 -11.17 2.50 5.23
C PRO A 88 -11.70 2.32 6.66
N CYS A 89 -10.93 1.59 7.49
CA CYS A 89 -11.28 1.23 8.85
C CYS A 89 -10.60 2.11 9.91
N PHE A 90 -10.12 3.31 9.55
CA PHE A 90 -9.33 4.13 10.47
C PHE A 90 -10.02 4.41 11.81
N LEU A 91 -11.33 4.70 11.76
CA LEU A 91 -12.14 5.01 12.94
C LEU A 91 -12.71 3.75 13.63
N THR A 92 -12.68 2.59 12.97
CA THR A 92 -13.33 1.36 13.44
C THR A 92 -12.36 0.27 13.88
N ARG A 93 -11.07 0.41 13.55
CA ARG A 93 -10.01 -0.48 14.04
C ARG A 93 -9.73 -0.22 15.51
N VAL A 94 -9.40 -1.27 16.26
CA VAL A 94 -9.07 -1.19 17.69
C VAL A 94 -7.56 -1.22 17.85
N ASN A 95 -6.97 -0.27 18.58
CA ASN A 95 -5.54 -0.31 18.92
C ASN A 95 -5.30 -1.41 19.95
N VAL A 96 -4.48 -2.40 19.61
CA VAL A 96 -4.12 -3.54 20.47
C VAL A 96 -2.63 -3.55 20.81
N THR A 97 -1.92 -2.45 20.54
CA THR A 97 -0.46 -2.33 20.71
C THR A 97 -0.01 -2.72 22.12
N SER A 98 -0.69 -2.23 23.16
CA SER A 98 -0.34 -2.54 24.56
C SER A 98 -0.59 -3.99 24.96
N PHE A 99 -1.43 -4.73 24.22
CA PHE A 99 -1.63 -6.16 24.45
C PHE A 99 -0.60 -7.02 23.72
N VAL A 100 0.08 -6.46 22.71
CA VAL A 100 1.08 -7.14 21.89
C VAL A 100 2.47 -6.80 22.39
N GLN A 101 2.82 -5.51 22.43
CA GLN A 101 4.10 -5.01 22.93
C GLN A 101 4.22 -5.23 24.44
N GLY A 102 5.37 -5.73 24.87
CA GLY A 102 5.61 -6.05 26.29
C GLY A 102 4.88 -7.29 26.81
N SER A 103 4.24 -8.06 25.92
CA SER A 103 3.69 -9.38 26.23
C SER A 103 4.60 -10.49 25.72
N ASP A 104 4.56 -11.65 26.36
CA ASP A 104 5.23 -12.88 25.87
C ASP A 104 4.41 -13.60 24.77
N LEU A 105 3.52 -12.88 24.07
CA LEU A 105 2.72 -13.47 23.00
C LEU A 105 3.60 -13.76 21.79
N ASN A 106 3.68 -15.04 21.43
CA ASN A 106 4.26 -15.43 20.15
C ASN A 106 3.29 -15.17 18.98
N LEU A 107 3.80 -15.28 17.75
CA LEU A 107 3.01 -14.99 16.54
C LEU A 107 1.71 -15.82 16.46
N VAL A 108 1.77 -17.11 16.79
CA VAL A 108 0.60 -18.00 16.74
C VAL A 108 -0.45 -17.55 17.75
N GLN A 109 -0.05 -17.28 18.99
CA GLN A 109 -0.95 -16.79 20.03
C GLN A 109 -1.57 -15.44 19.67
N ALA A 110 -0.80 -14.53 19.05
CA ALA A 110 -1.31 -13.25 18.60
C ALA A 110 -2.33 -13.42 17.46
N ILE A 111 -2.06 -14.32 16.52
CA ILE A 111 -3.00 -14.67 15.44
C ILE A 111 -4.27 -15.30 15.99
N ASP A 112 -4.16 -16.26 16.92
CA ASP A 112 -5.33 -16.91 17.54
C ASP A 112 -6.20 -15.90 18.30
N LYS A 113 -5.55 -14.92 18.96
CA LYS A 113 -6.25 -13.91 19.77
C LYS A 113 -6.88 -12.78 18.94
N PHE A 114 -6.17 -12.27 17.94
CA PHE A 114 -6.58 -11.06 17.21
C PHE A 114 -7.07 -11.34 15.78
N GLY A 115 -6.88 -12.56 15.28
CA GLY A 115 -7.26 -13.02 13.95
C GLY A 115 -6.18 -12.77 12.89
N GLU A 116 -5.81 -13.81 12.13
CA GLU A 116 -4.74 -13.77 11.11
C GLU A 116 -4.89 -12.63 10.10
N ARG A 117 -6.13 -12.38 9.66
CA ARG A 117 -6.48 -11.38 8.65
C ARG A 117 -7.10 -10.11 9.23
N GLN A 118 -7.10 -9.99 10.56
CA GLN A 118 -7.63 -8.83 11.29
C GLN A 118 -6.52 -8.08 12.02
N LEU A 119 -5.49 -8.77 12.48
CA LEU A 119 -4.30 -8.16 13.05
C LEU A 119 -3.50 -7.45 11.95
N VAL A 120 -3.37 -6.14 12.06
CA VAL A 120 -2.59 -5.31 11.14
C VAL A 120 -1.54 -4.51 11.90
N ILE A 121 -0.39 -4.34 11.25
CA ILE A 121 0.74 -3.60 11.77
C ILE A 121 0.86 -2.29 10.98
N VAL A 122 0.98 -1.19 11.70
CA VAL A 122 1.03 0.16 11.12
C VAL A 122 2.31 0.82 11.59
N ALA A 123 3.18 1.18 10.65
CA ALA A 123 4.38 1.94 10.98
C ALA A 123 4.02 3.39 11.34
N SER A 124 4.84 3.99 12.21
CA SER A 124 4.72 5.39 12.62
C SER A 124 4.73 6.31 11.40
N GLN A 125 4.07 7.47 11.52
CA GLN A 125 3.97 8.45 10.44
C GLN A 125 5.36 8.81 9.87
N SER A 126 6.34 9.04 10.75
CA SER A 126 7.73 9.36 10.37
C SER A 126 8.39 8.25 9.53
N LYS A 127 8.18 6.97 9.87
CA LYS A 127 8.69 5.85 9.06
C LYS A 127 8.01 5.78 7.70
N ARG A 128 6.70 5.98 7.64
CA ARG A 128 5.96 5.98 6.37
C ARG A 128 6.44 7.10 5.45
N GLU A 129 6.59 8.31 5.98
CA GLU A 129 7.15 9.46 5.23
C GLU A 129 8.56 9.18 4.73
N ARG A 130 9.44 8.64 5.59
CA ARG A 130 10.81 8.27 5.20
C ARG A 130 10.81 7.20 4.10
N MET A 131 9.95 6.19 4.19
CA MET A 131 9.87 5.11 3.19
C MET A 131 9.35 5.60 1.84
N LEU A 132 8.52 6.64 1.82
CA LEU A 132 8.01 7.26 0.60
C LEU A 132 8.95 8.33 0.03
N SER A 133 9.98 8.74 0.77
CA SER A 133 10.95 9.74 0.34
C SER A 133 11.97 9.10 -0.61
N PRO A 134 12.03 9.50 -1.89
CA PRO A 134 13.02 8.96 -2.81
C PRO A 134 14.45 9.34 -2.38
N PRO A 135 15.47 8.57 -2.83
CA PRO A 135 16.86 8.92 -2.57
C PRO A 135 17.17 10.37 -2.99
N GLY A 136 17.79 11.14 -2.08
CA GLY A 136 18.12 12.55 -2.32
C GLY A 136 16.99 13.54 -2.06
N VAL A 137 15.79 13.09 -1.66
CA VAL A 137 14.69 13.95 -1.24
C VAL A 137 14.59 13.97 0.28
N MET A 138 14.51 15.17 0.85
CA MET A 138 14.33 15.36 2.30
C MET A 138 12.95 14.86 2.73
N ARG A 139 12.87 14.19 3.90
CA ARG A 139 11.61 13.64 4.43
C ARG A 139 10.54 14.71 4.58
N GLU A 140 10.94 15.90 4.96
CA GLU A 140 10.09 17.07 5.17
C GLU A 140 9.27 17.42 3.93
N VAL A 141 9.80 17.15 2.72
CA VAL A 141 9.06 17.32 1.46
C VAL A 141 7.84 16.39 1.40
N VAL A 142 7.95 15.19 1.96
CA VAL A 142 6.84 14.22 2.08
C VAL A 142 5.95 14.57 3.27
N SER A 143 6.53 14.96 4.40
CA SER A 143 5.79 15.38 5.61
C SER A 143 4.86 16.56 5.33
N ASP A 144 5.26 17.49 4.45
CA ASP A 144 4.50 18.69 4.10
C ASP A 144 3.42 18.47 3.03
N LEU A 145 3.29 17.24 2.51
CA LEU A 145 2.26 16.94 1.52
C LEU A 145 0.85 17.13 2.11
N PRO A 146 -0.07 17.72 1.33
CA PRO A 146 -1.48 17.64 1.66
C PRO A 146 -1.98 16.18 1.56
N GLU A 147 -3.13 15.92 2.18
CA GLU A 147 -3.66 14.57 2.40
C GLU A 147 -3.80 13.76 1.11
N LEU A 148 -4.36 14.35 0.05
CA LEU A 148 -4.61 13.65 -1.21
C LEU A 148 -3.32 13.33 -1.95
N GLU A 149 -2.38 14.28 -2.03
CA GLU A 149 -1.05 14.09 -2.60
C GLU A 149 -0.29 12.97 -1.88
N PHE A 150 -0.38 12.93 -0.55
CA PHE A 150 0.20 11.87 0.25
C PHE A 150 -0.46 10.51 -0.06
N CYS A 151 -1.79 10.45 -0.18
CA CYS A 151 -2.50 9.22 -0.56
C CYS A 151 -2.13 8.75 -1.98
N VAL A 152 -1.99 9.67 -2.94
CA VAL A 152 -1.52 9.36 -4.29
C VAL A 152 -0.09 8.82 -4.26
N LEU A 153 0.79 9.43 -3.47
CA LEU A 153 2.17 8.96 -3.30
C LEU A 153 2.23 7.58 -2.63
N GLU A 154 1.46 7.33 -1.57
CA GLU A 154 1.32 6.01 -0.93
C GLU A 154 0.83 4.97 -1.93
N ARG A 155 -0.17 5.32 -2.75
CA ARG A 155 -0.72 4.43 -3.78
C ARG A 155 0.34 4.03 -4.81
N ILE A 156 1.10 5.01 -5.33
CA ILE A 156 2.19 4.76 -6.28
C ILE A 156 3.31 3.95 -5.61
N GLY A 157 3.69 4.30 -4.38
CA GLY A 157 4.74 3.63 -3.61
C GLY A 157 4.45 2.14 -3.39
N ARG A 158 3.18 1.77 -3.14
CA ARG A 158 2.75 0.37 -3.02
C ARG A 158 3.03 -0.46 -4.28
N ALA A 159 2.94 0.15 -5.46
CA ALA A 159 3.18 -0.52 -6.73
C ALA A 159 4.68 -0.62 -7.10
N ARG A 160 5.56 -0.01 -6.29
CA ARG A 160 7.03 -0.08 -6.40
C ARG A 160 7.50 0.21 -7.83
N HIS A 161 8.31 -0.67 -8.42
CA HIS A 161 8.88 -0.50 -9.75
C HIS A 161 7.84 -0.59 -10.89
N GLN A 162 6.67 -1.17 -10.65
CA GLN A 162 5.63 -1.24 -11.68
C GLN A 162 4.89 0.10 -11.87
N GLY A 163 5.08 1.07 -10.96
CA GLY A 163 4.43 2.39 -11.02
C GLY A 163 2.91 2.31 -10.92
N GLU A 164 2.20 3.34 -11.36
CA GLU A 164 0.74 3.26 -11.53
C GLU A 164 0.32 3.88 -12.86
N ILE A 165 -0.73 3.32 -13.46
CA ILE A 165 -1.25 3.82 -14.74
C ILE A 165 -2.10 5.05 -14.46
N GLN A 166 -1.74 6.19 -15.04
CA GLN A 166 -2.42 7.47 -14.77
C GLN A 166 -3.93 7.41 -15.07
N THR A 167 -4.35 6.72 -16.14
CA THR A 167 -5.77 6.56 -16.48
C THR A 167 -6.53 5.74 -15.44
N VAL A 168 -5.90 4.71 -14.87
CA VAL A 168 -6.48 3.87 -13.80
C VAL A 168 -6.57 4.65 -12.48
N LEU A 169 -5.52 5.40 -12.13
CA LEU A 169 -5.57 6.30 -10.98
C LEU A 169 -6.75 7.27 -11.09
N ASN A 170 -6.89 7.93 -12.25
CA ASN A 170 -7.94 8.92 -12.48
C ASN A 170 -9.35 8.31 -12.46
N LYS A 171 -9.55 7.20 -13.19
CA LYS A 171 -10.90 6.70 -13.47
C LYS A 171 -11.41 5.73 -12.41
N LEU A 172 -10.51 4.97 -11.78
CA LEU A 172 -10.89 3.84 -10.94
C LEU A 172 -10.53 4.06 -9.47
N VAL A 173 -9.30 4.49 -9.18
CA VAL A 173 -8.80 4.61 -7.79
C VAL A 173 -9.29 5.90 -7.12
N PHE A 174 -9.17 7.03 -7.81
CA PHE A 174 -9.59 8.35 -7.35
C PHE A 174 -10.80 8.86 -8.14
N LYS A 175 -11.75 7.96 -8.43
CA LYS A 175 -12.91 8.21 -9.30
C LYS A 175 -13.78 9.41 -8.90
N ASP A 176 -13.78 9.75 -7.61
CA ASP A 176 -14.58 10.86 -7.08
C ASP A 176 -13.88 12.23 -7.26
N LEU A 177 -12.62 12.25 -7.70
CA LEU A 177 -11.85 13.45 -8.01
C LEU A 177 -11.96 13.80 -9.50
N LYS A 178 -11.98 15.10 -9.80
CA LYS A 178 -11.89 15.57 -11.19
C LYS A 178 -10.54 15.18 -11.78
N THR A 179 -10.53 14.72 -13.04
CA THR A 179 -9.30 14.36 -13.78
C THR A 179 -8.25 15.47 -13.78
N SER A 180 -8.67 16.74 -13.85
CA SER A 180 -7.77 17.90 -13.78
C SER A 180 -7.04 17.99 -12.43
N HIS A 181 -7.69 17.56 -11.35
CA HIS A 181 -7.10 17.57 -10.01
C HIS A 181 -5.99 16.53 -9.89
N ILE A 182 -6.22 15.28 -10.32
CA ILE A 182 -5.15 14.26 -10.32
C ILE A 182 -4.01 14.68 -11.26
N HIS A 183 -4.30 15.27 -12.42
CA HIS A 183 -3.24 15.80 -13.27
C HIS A 183 -2.36 16.82 -12.53
N TYR A 184 -2.97 17.73 -11.78
CA TYR A 184 -2.25 18.70 -10.97
C TYR A 184 -1.44 18.04 -9.85
N ILE A 185 -2.00 17.07 -9.13
CA ILE A 185 -1.28 16.29 -8.11
C ILE A 185 -0.07 15.58 -8.71
N MET A 186 -0.23 14.90 -9.85
CA MET A 186 0.88 14.22 -10.52
C MET A 186 1.96 15.19 -10.96
N LYS A 187 1.59 16.38 -11.47
CA LYS A 187 2.54 17.45 -11.78
C LYS A 187 3.27 17.93 -10.53
N PHE A 188 2.54 18.16 -9.43
CA PHE A 188 3.06 18.63 -8.15
C PHE A 188 4.07 17.66 -7.53
N LEU A 189 3.77 16.36 -7.56
CA LEU A 189 4.67 15.30 -7.08
C LEU A 189 5.91 15.17 -7.98
N HIS A 190 5.73 15.26 -9.29
CA HIS A 190 6.83 15.19 -10.26
C HIS A 190 7.79 16.37 -10.12
N THR A 191 7.30 17.60 -9.96
CA THR A 191 8.17 18.78 -9.81
C THR A 191 8.96 18.78 -8.51
N ARG A 192 8.58 17.95 -7.53
CA ARG A 192 9.31 17.72 -6.27
C ARG A 192 10.19 16.47 -6.28
N SER A 193 10.35 15.84 -7.44
CA SER A 193 11.13 14.59 -7.59
C SER A 193 10.61 13.45 -6.72
N LEU A 194 9.32 13.46 -6.35
CA LEU A 194 8.69 12.40 -5.55
C LEU A 194 8.22 11.23 -6.41
N VAL A 195 7.95 11.49 -7.69
CA VAL A 195 7.55 10.48 -8.69
C VAL A 195 8.23 10.77 -10.02
N THR A 196 8.40 9.74 -10.84
CA THR A 196 8.88 9.86 -12.22
C THR A 196 7.87 9.26 -13.20
N LYS A 197 7.92 9.69 -14.46
CA LYS A 197 7.11 9.10 -15.53
C LYS A 197 7.85 7.91 -16.13
N GLN A 198 7.15 6.80 -16.30
CA GLN A 198 7.64 5.62 -16.99
C GLN A 198 6.95 5.53 -18.35
N SER A 199 7.73 5.29 -19.41
CA SER A 199 7.23 5.16 -20.77
C SER A 199 6.98 3.70 -21.11
N TYR A 200 5.85 3.15 -20.65
CA TYR A 200 5.39 1.80 -21.02
C TYR A 200 4.23 1.86 -22.01
N SER A 201 4.22 0.94 -22.97
CA SER A 201 3.07 0.71 -23.84
C SER A 201 2.13 -0.30 -23.17
N TYR A 202 0.88 0.09 -22.96
CA TYR A 202 -0.17 -0.75 -22.40
C TYR A 202 -1.13 -1.21 -23.52
N ALA A 203 -1.63 -2.44 -23.42
CA ALA A 203 -2.69 -2.98 -24.29
C ALA A 203 -4.07 -2.80 -23.67
#